data_AF-A0AAE3IWL0-F1
#
_entry.id   AF-A0AAE3IWL0-F1
#
_cell.length_a   1.000
_cell.length_b   1.000
_cell.length_c   1.000
_cell.angle_alpha   90.00
_cell.angle_beta   90.00
_cell.angle_gamma   90.00
#
_symmetry.space_group_name_H-M   'P 1'
#
loop_
_entity.id
_entity.type
_entity.pdbx_description
1 polymer ?
#
loop_
_entity_poly.entity_id
_entity_poly.type
_entity_poly.pdbx_seq_one_letter_code
_entity_poly.pdbx_strand_id
1 'polypeptide(L)'
;MKKKNIRVNHDLTKKRVLYLLAIIGTIIAGLASRNYSQLLPVIVAEQLGDMLWTMMVYYGFRLILIRKKIVFSILFSFLFSFGIEFSQLYQEQWINQIRNATLGGLILGKGFLFVDLLRYTVGIMCAFMMDYIFDKRKSVSY
;
A
#
# COMPACT_ATOMS: atom_id res chain seq x y z
N MET A 1 6.65 26.12 -25.58
CA MET A 1 5.75 25.49 -24.58
C MET A 1 5.37 24.03 -24.87
N LYS A 2 4.95 23.64 -26.10
CA LYS A 2 4.53 22.25 -26.43
C LYS A 2 5.55 21.13 -26.10
N LYS A 3 6.84 21.31 -26.42
CA LYS A 3 7.90 20.30 -26.14
C LYS A 3 8.08 19.98 -24.64
N LYS A 4 7.88 20.96 -23.75
CA LYS A 4 8.03 20.78 -22.29
C LYS A 4 6.87 19.94 -21.73
N ASN A 5 5.64 20.18 -22.20
CA ASN A 5 4.47 19.38 -21.81
C ASN A 5 4.55 17.93 -22.29
N ILE A 6 5.10 17.67 -23.48
CA ILE A 6 5.25 16.30 -24.01
C ILE A 6 6.26 15.51 -23.16
N ARG A 7 7.41 16.11 -22.80
CA ARG A 7 8.40 15.47 -21.92
C ARG A 7 7.84 15.15 -20.53
N VAL A 8 7.16 16.12 -19.91
CA VAL A 8 6.55 15.94 -18.58
C VAL A 8 5.53 14.80 -18.58
N ASN A 9 4.68 14.71 -19.60
CA ASN A 9 3.70 13.62 -19.68
C ASN A 9 4.38 12.25 -19.86
N HIS A 10 5.44 12.16 -20.64
CA HIS A 10 6.19 10.92 -20.84
C HIS A 10 6.86 10.44 -19.53
N ASP A 11 7.44 11.35 -18.75
CA ASP A 11 8.03 11.02 -17.45
C ASP A 11 6.98 10.59 -16.42
N LEU A 12 5.80 11.19 -16.44
CA LEU A 12 4.67 10.77 -15.61
C LEU A 12 4.18 9.36 -15.99
N THR A 13 4.08 9.03 -17.28
CA THR A 13 3.69 7.70 -17.74
C THR A 13 4.70 6.64 -17.29
N LYS A 14 6.01 6.91 -17.38
CA LYS A 14 7.05 6.02 -16.85
C LYS A 14 6.90 5.79 -15.34
N LYS A 15 6.66 6.87 -14.57
CA LYS A 15 6.42 6.73 -13.12
C LYS A 15 5.16 5.90 -12.83
N ARG A 16 4.06 6.08 -13.59
CA ARG A 16 2.84 5.27 -13.46
C ARG A 16 3.10 3.78 -13.70
N VAL A 17 3.83 3.44 -14.76
CA VAL A 17 4.20 2.05 -15.05
C VAL A 17 5.04 1.46 -13.92
N LEU A 18 5.99 2.22 -13.37
CA LEU A 18 6.80 1.76 -12.24
C LEU A 18 5.93 1.46 -11.00
N TYR A 19 5.00 2.36 -10.64
CA TYR A 19 4.10 2.10 -9.51
C TYR A 19 3.14 0.92 -9.78
N LEU A 20 2.68 0.73 -11.02
CA LEU A 20 1.90 -0.47 -11.39
C LEU A 20 2.69 -1.76 -11.17
N LEU A 21 3.94 -1.80 -11.63
CA LEU A 21 4.82 -2.94 -11.41
C LEU A 21 5.09 -3.17 -9.92
N ALA A 22 5.27 -2.09 -9.14
CA ALA A 22 5.43 -2.18 -7.69
C ALA A 22 4.18 -2.76 -7.01
N ILE A 23 2.98 -2.33 -7.40
CA ILE A 23 1.70 -2.87 -6.90
C ILE A 23 1.61 -4.37 -7.19
N ILE A 24 1.84 -4.78 -8.44
CA ILE A 24 1.81 -6.20 -8.83
C ILE A 24 2.84 -7.00 -8.04
N GLY A 25 4.06 -6.48 -7.89
CA GLY A 25 5.12 -7.08 -7.09
C GLY A 25 4.71 -7.26 -5.63
N THR A 26 4.11 -6.24 -5.00
CA THR A 26 3.63 -6.33 -3.62
C THR A 26 2.49 -7.33 -3.44
N ILE A 27 1.60 -7.47 -4.44
CA ILE A 27 0.52 -8.47 -4.41
C ILE A 27 1.11 -9.88 -4.47
N ILE A 28 2.02 -10.14 -5.41
CA ILE A 28 2.66 -11.45 -5.56
C ILE A 28 3.45 -11.79 -4.29
N ALA A 29 4.23 -10.84 -3.77
CA ALA A 29 5.00 -11.03 -2.55
C ALA A 29 4.09 -11.26 -1.33
N GLY A 30 2.98 -10.52 -1.21
CA GLY A 30 2.03 -10.67 -0.11
C GLY A 30 1.32 -12.03 -0.14
N LEU A 31 0.90 -12.48 -1.32
CA LEU A 31 0.32 -13.82 -1.50
C LEU A 31 1.34 -14.93 -1.27
N ALA A 32 2.58 -14.75 -1.74
CA ALA A 32 3.67 -15.67 -1.48
C ALA A 32 3.96 -15.78 0.02
N SER A 33 4.02 -14.66 0.75
CA SER A 33 4.20 -14.64 2.21
C SER A 33 3.17 -15.50 2.92
N ARG A 34 1.90 -15.47 2.46
CA ARG A 34 0.81 -16.26 3.03
C ARG A 34 0.85 -17.74 2.63
N ASN A 35 1.22 -18.05 1.38
CA ASN A 35 1.37 -19.43 0.91
C ASN A 35 2.58 -20.15 1.53
N TYR A 36 3.67 -19.43 1.78
CA TYR A 36 4.88 -19.97 2.42
C TYR A 36 4.86 -19.83 3.95
N SER A 37 3.69 -19.56 4.55
CA SER A 37 3.51 -19.49 6.01
C SER A 37 3.88 -20.78 6.74
N GLN A 38 3.97 -21.91 6.04
CA GLN A 38 4.46 -23.18 6.59
C GLN A 38 6.00 -23.26 6.75
N LEU A 39 6.76 -22.45 6.00
CA LEU A 39 8.23 -22.41 6.03
C LEU A 39 8.79 -21.26 6.86
N LEU A 40 7.94 -20.30 7.24
CA LEU A 40 8.29 -19.13 8.02
C LEU A 40 7.61 -19.19 9.39
N PRO A 41 8.18 -18.58 10.44
CA PRO A 41 7.45 -18.38 11.69
C PRO A 41 6.13 -17.67 11.38
N VAL A 42 4.99 -18.21 11.84
CA VAL A 42 3.62 -17.72 11.55
C VAL A 42 3.51 -16.20 11.73
N ILE A 43 4.12 -15.71 12.81
CA ILE A 43 4.20 -14.30 13.19
C ILE A 43 4.86 -13.44 12.10
N VAL A 44 5.89 -13.95 11.42
CA VAL A 44 6.61 -13.24 10.35
C VAL A 44 5.81 -13.27 9.05
N ALA A 45 5.22 -14.42 8.71
CA ALA A 45 4.45 -14.58 7.48
C ALA A 45 3.20 -13.67 7.44
N GLU A 46 2.50 -13.53 8.56
CA GLU A 46 1.34 -12.63 8.71
C GLU A 46 1.77 -11.16 8.68
N GLN A 47 2.77 -10.78 9.48
CA GLN A 47 3.24 -9.40 9.54
C GLN A 47 3.78 -8.88 8.21
N LEU A 48 4.54 -9.71 7.49
CA LEU A 48 5.05 -9.34 6.17
C LEU A 48 3.93 -9.15 5.16
N GLY A 49 2.89 -10.01 5.22
CA GLY A 49 1.71 -9.88 4.37
C GLY A 49 1.02 -8.53 4.56
N ASP A 50 0.79 -8.12 5.81
CA ASP A 50 0.07 -6.88 6.14
C ASP A 50 0.90 -5.63 5.84
N MET A 51 2.22 -5.70 6.05
CA MET A 51 3.15 -4.65 5.61
C MET A 51 3.10 -4.48 4.09
N LEU A 52 3.20 -5.57 3.33
CA LEU A 52 3.17 -5.55 1.87
C LEU A 52 1.83 -5.06 1.31
N TRP A 53 0.73 -5.45 1.95
CA TRP A 53 -0.60 -4.94 1.62
C TRP A 53 -0.69 -3.42 1.83
N THR A 54 -0.11 -2.92 2.91
CA THR A 54 -0.09 -1.47 3.18
C THR A 54 0.77 -0.72 2.17
N MET A 55 1.91 -1.28 1.78
CA MET A 55 2.76 -0.71 0.73
C MET A 55 2.00 -0.64 -0.61
N MET A 56 1.22 -1.68 -0.94
CA MET A 56 0.36 -1.72 -2.12
C MET A 56 -0.66 -0.57 -2.10
N VAL A 57 -1.33 -0.34 -0.98
CA VAL A 57 -2.29 0.77 -0.80
C VAL A 57 -1.60 2.13 -1.05
N TYR A 58 -0.41 2.33 -0.47
CA TYR A 58 0.38 3.55 -0.70
C TYR A 58 0.72 3.76 -2.18
N TYR A 59 1.21 2.72 -2.86
CA TYR A 59 1.52 2.80 -4.30
C TYR A 59 0.27 3.05 -5.15
N GLY A 60 -0.89 2.49 -4.77
CA GLY A 60 -2.18 2.77 -5.39
C GLY A 60 -2.55 4.25 -5.30
N PHE A 61 -2.49 4.84 -4.11
CA PHE A 61 -2.71 6.28 -3.95
C PHE A 61 -1.65 7.12 -4.68
N ARG A 62 -0.40 6.67 -4.73
CA ARG A 62 0.68 7.37 -5.45
C ARG A 62 0.45 7.38 -6.96
N LEU A 63 -0.10 6.31 -7.51
CA LEU A 63 -0.47 6.21 -8.92
C LEU A 63 -1.58 7.20 -9.29
N ILE A 64 -2.63 7.30 -8.46
CA ILE A 64 -3.74 8.24 -8.66
C ILE A 64 -3.25 9.70 -8.47
N LEU A 65 -2.49 9.95 -7.41
CA LEU A 65 -2.05 11.27 -6.97
C LEU A 65 -0.64 11.64 -7.47
N ILE A 66 -0.24 11.14 -8.64
CA ILE A 66 1.14 11.27 -9.14
C ILE A 66 1.59 12.71 -9.40
N ARG A 67 0.62 13.62 -9.63
CA ARG A 67 0.85 15.06 -9.82
C ARG A 67 0.80 15.85 -8.50
N LYS A 68 0.38 15.25 -7.41
CA LYS A 68 0.26 15.88 -6.08
C LYS A 68 1.50 15.57 -5.23
N LYS A 69 1.66 16.35 -4.15
CA LYS A 69 2.74 16.15 -3.19
C LYS A 69 2.64 14.76 -2.56
N ILE A 70 3.78 14.14 -2.29
CA ILE A 70 3.89 12.81 -1.68
C ILE A 70 3.12 12.69 -0.36
N VAL A 71 3.05 13.79 0.41
CA VAL A 71 2.32 13.89 1.68
C VAL A 71 0.84 13.53 1.53
N PHE A 72 0.19 13.85 0.40
CA PHE A 72 -1.21 13.46 0.19
C PHE A 72 -1.35 11.94 0.09
N SER A 73 -0.45 11.27 -0.62
CA SER A 73 -0.47 9.80 -0.72
C SER A 73 -0.27 9.14 0.65
N ILE A 74 0.63 9.67 1.48
CA ILE A 74 0.82 9.22 2.87
C ILE A 74 -0.47 9.38 3.67
N LEU A 75 -1.05 10.59 3.67
CA LEU A 75 -2.24 10.91 4.44
C LEU A 75 -3.44 10.04 4.04
N PHE A 76 -3.71 9.89 2.75
CA PHE A 76 -4.81 9.04 2.28
C PHE A 76 -4.59 7.57 2.61
N SER A 77 -3.35 7.08 2.56
CA SER A 77 -3.03 5.71 2.98
C SER A 77 -3.29 5.50 4.46
N PHE A 78 -2.89 6.44 5.31
CA PHE A 78 -3.18 6.41 6.75
C PHE A 78 -4.67 6.43 7.02
N LEU A 79 -5.40 7.38 6.41
CA LEU A 79 -6.85 7.49 6.59
C LEU A 79 -7.58 6.23 6.13
N PHE A 80 -7.14 5.62 5.03
CA PHE A 80 -7.71 4.39 4.51
C PHE A 80 -7.46 3.21 5.45
N SER A 81 -6.21 2.96 5.84
CA SER A 81 -5.84 1.87 6.75
C SER A 81 -6.48 2.01 8.13
N PHE A 82 -6.46 3.21 8.71
CA PHE A 82 -7.11 3.47 10.00
C PHE A 82 -8.63 3.38 9.87
N GLY A 83 -9.21 3.87 8.76
CA GLY A 83 -10.64 3.75 8.49
C GLY A 83 -11.10 2.29 8.42
N ILE A 84 -10.29 1.41 7.83
CA ILE A 84 -10.55 -0.04 7.82
C ILE A 84 -10.54 -0.60 9.25
N GLU A 85 -9.54 -0.27 10.07
CA GLU A 85 -9.48 -0.72 11.46
C GLU A 85 -10.63 -0.19 12.32
N PHE A 86 -10.96 1.10 12.20
CA PHE A 86 -12.13 1.65 12.87
C PHE A 86 -13.43 1.02 12.38
N SER A 87 -13.52 0.63 11.11
CA SER A 87 -14.67 -0.12 10.62
C SER A 87 -14.85 -1.44 11.39
N GLN A 88 -13.78 -2.06 11.90
CA GLN A 88 -13.86 -3.31 12.67
C GLN A 88 -14.49 -3.15 14.05
N LEU A 89 -14.53 -1.94 14.60
CA LEU A 89 -15.34 -1.63 15.78
C LEU A 89 -16.85 -1.57 15.45
N TYR A 90 -17.18 -1.36 14.17
CA TYR A 90 -18.54 -1.41 13.68
C TYR A 90 -18.93 -2.86 13.33
N GLN A 91 -19.84 -3.44 14.11
CA GLN A 91 -20.18 -4.87 14.10
C GLN A 91 -21.61 -5.14 13.59
N GLU A 92 -22.04 -4.38 12.58
CA GLU A 92 -23.33 -4.59 11.93
C GLU A 92 -23.38 -5.83 11.04
N GLN A 93 -24.58 -6.36 10.80
CA GLN A 93 -24.76 -7.59 10.02
C GLN A 93 -24.24 -7.46 8.57
N TRP A 94 -24.49 -6.33 7.91
CA TRP A 94 -24.07 -6.12 6.52
C TRP A 94 -22.54 -6.05 6.36
N ILE A 95 -21.83 -5.43 7.31
CA ILE A 95 -20.37 -5.31 7.21
C ILE A 95 -19.70 -6.64 7.55
N ASN A 96 -20.30 -7.39 8.49
CA ASN A 96 -19.85 -8.73 8.82
C ASN A 96 -20.10 -9.75 7.70
N GLN A 97 -21.16 -9.59 6.89
CA GLN A 97 -21.34 -10.37 5.66
C GLN A 97 -20.20 -10.13 4.66
N ILE A 98 -19.77 -8.88 4.48
CA ILE A 98 -18.64 -8.54 3.62
C ILE A 98 -17.34 -9.14 4.18
N ARG A 99 -17.08 -9.05 5.49
CA ARG A 99 -15.90 -9.65 6.14
C ARG A 99 -15.86 -11.17 6.04
N ASN A 100 -17.01 -11.83 6.02
CA ASN A 100 -17.10 -13.27 5.86
C ASN A 100 -16.83 -13.72 4.42
N ALA A 101 -16.96 -12.84 3.43
CA ALA A 101 -16.51 -13.12 2.08
C ALA A 101 -14.97 -13.16 2.03
N THR A 102 -14.39 -14.08 1.28
CA THR A 102 -12.94 -14.31 1.21
C THR A 102 -12.16 -13.04 0.87
N LEU A 103 -12.63 -12.27 -0.12
CA LEU A 103 -12.01 -11.01 -0.52
C LEU A 103 -12.18 -9.92 0.55
N GLY A 104 -13.36 -9.84 1.17
CA GLY A 104 -13.62 -8.85 2.20
C GLY A 104 -12.84 -9.13 3.48
N GLY A 105 -12.70 -10.37 3.91
CA GLY A 105 -11.84 -10.74 5.04
C GLY A 105 -10.35 -10.49 4.77
N LEU A 106 -9.90 -10.63 3.52
CA LEU A 106 -8.53 -10.31 3.10
C LEU A 106 -8.22 -8.81 3.17
N ILE A 107 -9.21 -7.96 2.87
CA ILE A 107 -9.04 -6.50 2.78
C ILE A 107 -9.41 -5.81 4.11
N LEU A 108 -10.46 -6.26 4.78
CA LEU A 108 -11.04 -5.62 5.96
C LEU A 108 -10.56 -6.20 7.28
N GLY A 109 -9.87 -7.34 7.27
CA GLY A 109 -9.41 -8.03 8.49
C GLY A 109 -10.54 -8.63 9.33
N LYS A 110 -10.16 -9.33 10.39
CA LYS A 110 -11.07 -9.97 11.35
C LYS A 110 -10.74 -9.55 12.78
N GLY A 111 -11.22 -8.38 13.17
CA GLY A 111 -11.19 -7.89 14.55
C GLY A 111 -10.05 -6.91 14.82
N PHE A 112 -10.39 -5.88 15.61
CA PHE A 112 -9.51 -4.73 15.84
C PHE A 112 -8.30 -5.10 16.69
N LEU A 113 -7.11 -4.91 16.13
CA LEU A 113 -5.85 -5.03 16.87
C LEU A 113 -5.08 -3.72 16.79
N PHE A 114 -4.78 -3.12 17.94
CA PHE A 114 -3.94 -1.91 17.99
C PHE A 114 -2.56 -2.13 17.35
N VAL A 115 -2.06 -3.37 17.38
CA VAL A 115 -0.81 -3.76 16.73
C VAL A 115 -0.91 -3.59 15.20
N ASP A 116 -2.09 -3.73 14.59
CA ASP A 116 -2.27 -3.53 13.15
C ASP A 116 -2.11 -2.06 12.76
N LEU A 117 -2.53 -1.13 13.62
CA LEU A 117 -2.24 0.30 13.45
C LEU A 117 -0.74 0.58 13.38
N LEU A 118 0.06 -0.05 14.26
CA LEU A 118 1.51 0.09 14.25
C LEU A 118 2.13 -0.55 13.00
N ARG A 119 1.67 -1.75 12.60
CA ARG A 119 2.13 -2.43 11.37
C ARG A 119 1.87 -1.58 10.14
N TYR A 120 0.68 -0.99 10.02
CA TYR A 120 0.32 -0.12 8.90
C TYR A 120 1.16 1.16 8.90
N THR A 121 1.40 1.76 10.07
CA THR A 121 2.29 2.91 10.21
C THR A 121 3.69 2.61 9.67
N VAL A 122 4.26 1.47 10.08
CA VAL A 122 5.59 1.02 9.63
C VAL A 122 5.59 0.73 8.12
N GLY A 123 4.56 0.05 7.60
CA GLY A 123 4.41 -0.23 6.17
C GLY A 123 4.38 1.04 5.30
N ILE A 124 3.60 2.05 5.70
CA ILE A 124 3.54 3.35 5.01
C ILE A 124 4.89 4.06 5.07
N MET A 125 5.55 4.06 6.23
CA MET A 125 6.88 4.66 6.38
C MET A 125 7.92 3.98 5.49
N CYS A 126 7.93 2.65 5.40
CA CYS A 126 8.82 1.91 4.52
C CYS A 126 8.57 2.24 3.04
N ALA A 127 7.30 2.26 2.60
CA ALA A 127 6.94 2.63 1.23
C ALA A 127 7.37 4.07 0.89
N PHE A 128 7.16 4.99 1.82
CA PHE A 128 7.62 6.38 1.69
C PHE A 128 9.14 6.48 1.60
N MET A 129 9.89 5.76 2.44
CA MET A 129 11.36 5.75 2.40
C MET A 129 11.87 5.22 1.05
N MET A 130 11.26 4.16 0.51
CA MET A 130 11.61 3.66 -0.82
C MET A 130 11.34 4.72 -1.89
N ASP A 131 10.14 5.32 -1.90
CA ASP A 131 9.78 6.37 -2.87
C ASP A 131 10.72 7.59 -2.77
N TYR A 132 11.09 7.99 -1.56
CA TYR A 132 12.04 9.07 -1.31
C TYR A 132 13.45 8.75 -1.83
N ILE A 133 13.97 7.55 -1.59
CA ILE A 133 15.27 7.10 -2.11
C ILE A 133 15.25 7.08 -3.65
N PHE A 134 14.17 6.60 -4.25
CA PHE A 134 14.04 6.55 -5.71
C PHE A 134 13.99 7.94 -6.35
N ASP A 135 13.28 8.91 -5.75
CA ASP A 135 13.23 10.28 -6.27
C ASP A 135 14.57 11.02 -6.07
N LYS A 136 15.27 10.78 -4.94
CA LYS A 136 16.60 11.37 -4.66
C LYS A 136 17.70 10.83 -5.59
N ARG A 137 17.63 9.56 -6.01
CA ARG A 137 18.57 9.01 -7.02
C ARG A 137 18.44 9.69 -8.38
N LYS A 138 17.24 10.19 -8.73
CA LYS A 138 17.04 10.93 -9.99
C LYS A 138 17.61 12.36 -9.98
N SER A 139 17.81 12.97 -8.81
CA SER A 139 18.39 14.32 -8.71
C SER A 139 19.92 14.36 -8.72
N VAL A 140 20.59 13.22 -8.55
CA VAL A 140 22.08 13.14 -8.52
C VAL A 140 22.66 12.72 -9.88
N SER A 141 21.82 12.30 -10.85
CA SER A 141 22.26 11.90 -12.20
C SER A 141 22.10 13.00 -13.27
N TYR A 142 22.14 14.28 -12.89
CA TYR A 142 22.19 15.40 -13.83
C TYR A 142 23.43 16.28 -13.58
#